data_AF-A0A482X2Y0-F1
#
_entry.id   AF-A0A482X2Y0-F1
#
_cell.length_a   1.000
_cell.length_b   1.000
_cell.length_c   1.000
_cell.angle_alpha   90.00
_cell.angle_beta   90.00
_cell.angle_gamma   90.00
#
_symmetry.space_group_name_H-M   'P 1'
#
loop_
_entity.id
_entity.type
_entity.pdbx_description
1 polymer ?
#
loop_
_entity_poly.entity_id
_entity_poly.type
_entity_poly.pdbx_seq_one_letter_code
_entity_poly.pdbx_strand_id
1 'polypeptide(L)'
;MFIKQLVENEVKSNFVLIKDDYASRSSLIISKLIERYLQRSREIHLFCFESSPEHLRNLFSIRSHDRVHFHDVFSECGGWTVDETDPKKKPRFTSLKQSCIKASGKENTGGSLIIIDSLSYFLMSDSLQRVTWNLQNLLTSCFFKDETSALPILNPSLLVGVSYRGTLEEQSRKESWIESNADTVINVLQNSKDLFLKVEHKKGNGGLLVKFEKVWADENGILKNEECGEHASSGHKPSNESENLPDNLTTFKLDLREEEKLARSQLKLPFLKNEEEKQPQQQSGMIYYTADDNDDDEEDPDDDLEI
;
A
#
# COMPACT_ATOMS: atom_id res chain seq x y z
N MET A 1 -13.24 16.33 -3.82
CA MET A 1 -12.33 15.97 -4.91
C MET A 1 -10.91 15.85 -4.36
N PHE A 2 -10.63 14.71 -3.75
CA PHE A 2 -9.43 14.38 -2.98
C PHE A 2 -8.15 14.55 -3.79
N ILE A 3 -8.08 14.07 -5.04
CA ILE A 3 -6.84 14.15 -5.82
C ILE A 3 -6.41 15.59 -6.07
N LYS A 4 -7.38 16.46 -6.39
CA LYS A 4 -7.13 17.90 -6.52
C LYS A 4 -6.61 18.51 -5.21
N GLN A 5 -7.25 18.18 -4.08
CA GLN A 5 -6.82 18.65 -2.76
C GLN A 5 -5.43 18.13 -2.37
N LEU A 6 -5.08 16.90 -2.76
CA LEU A 6 -3.75 16.32 -2.57
C LEU A 6 -2.70 17.10 -3.39
N VAL A 7 -2.97 17.36 -4.66
CA VAL A 7 -2.07 18.16 -5.53
C VAL A 7 -1.92 19.59 -5.00
N GLU A 8 -3.01 20.18 -4.50
CA GLU A 8 -3.00 21.52 -3.91
C GLU A 8 -2.32 21.57 -2.53
N ASN A 9 -2.01 20.41 -1.94
CA ASN A 9 -1.45 20.23 -0.60
C ASN A 9 -2.38 20.72 0.52
N GLU A 10 -3.70 20.59 0.31
CA GLU A 10 -4.75 20.86 1.30
C GLU A 10 -4.98 19.65 2.22
N VAL A 11 -4.79 18.44 1.70
CA VAL A 11 -4.80 17.20 2.48
C VAL A 11 -3.38 16.91 2.95
N LYS A 12 -3.22 16.70 4.26
CA LYS A 12 -1.94 16.31 4.84
C LYS A 12 -1.72 14.82 4.65
N SER A 13 -0.80 14.47 3.76
CA SER A 13 -0.26 13.12 3.58
C SER A 13 1.25 13.21 3.50
N ASN A 14 1.98 12.45 4.31
CA ASN A 14 3.44 12.42 4.26
C ASN A 14 3.90 11.34 3.28
N PHE A 15 3.21 10.20 3.24
CA PHE A 15 3.50 9.11 2.32
C PHE A 15 2.27 8.74 1.47
N VAL A 16 2.42 8.88 0.15
CA VAL A 16 1.43 8.47 -0.86
C VAL A 16 2.00 7.32 -1.67
N LEU A 17 1.28 6.20 -1.68
CA LEU A 17 1.55 5.05 -2.52
C LEU A 17 0.61 5.07 -3.72
N ILE A 18 1.15 5.05 -4.93
CA ILE A 18 0.37 4.91 -6.16
C ILE A 18 0.54 3.49 -6.68
N LYS A 19 -0.55 2.73 -6.71
CA LYS A 19 -0.59 1.41 -7.32
C LYS A 19 -1.03 1.53 -8.76
N ASP A 20 -0.10 1.29 -9.66
CA ASP A 20 -0.29 1.39 -11.10
C ASP A 20 -0.26 0.00 -11.76
N ASP A 21 -0.52 -0.06 -13.05
CA ASP A 21 -0.37 -1.24 -13.90
C ASP A 21 0.43 -0.81 -15.15
N TYR A 22 1.13 -1.68 -15.86
CA TYR A 22 1.83 -1.34 -17.10
C TYR A 22 0.93 -0.67 -18.15
N ALA A 23 -0.36 -1.01 -18.15
CA ALA A 23 -1.37 -0.41 -19.03
C ALA A 23 -1.84 0.98 -18.55
N SER A 24 -1.69 1.28 -17.27
CA SER A 24 -2.13 2.53 -16.64
C SER A 24 -0.91 3.40 -16.33
N ARG A 25 -0.95 4.70 -16.61
CA ARG A 25 0.21 5.56 -16.30
C ARG A 25 -0.20 6.70 -15.40
N SER A 26 0.04 6.51 -14.11
CA SER A 26 0.05 7.50 -13.03
C SER A 26 0.90 8.75 -13.31
N SER A 27 1.69 8.73 -14.39
CA SER A 27 2.38 9.87 -14.99
C SER A 27 1.55 11.17 -15.02
N LEU A 28 0.23 11.11 -15.23
CA LEU A 28 -0.61 12.32 -15.18
C LEU A 28 -0.62 12.94 -13.78
N ILE A 29 -0.84 12.15 -12.73
CA ILE A 29 -0.87 12.64 -11.35
C ILE A 29 0.51 13.14 -10.95
N ILE A 30 1.55 12.38 -11.30
CA ILE A 30 2.95 12.71 -10.97
C ILE A 30 3.38 13.99 -11.68
N SER A 31 3.07 14.15 -12.97
CA SER A 31 3.40 15.37 -13.73
C SER A 31 2.76 16.61 -13.11
N LYS A 32 1.48 16.53 -12.70
CA LYS A 32 0.78 17.65 -12.04
C LYS A 32 1.35 17.96 -10.67
N LEU A 33 1.76 16.96 -9.90
CA LEU A 33 2.47 17.17 -8.63
C LEU A 33 3.79 17.89 -8.85
N ILE A 34 4.59 17.46 -9.83
CA ILE A 34 5.87 18.09 -10.18
C ILE A 34 5.64 19.54 -10.60
N GLU A 35 4.74 19.80 -11.55
CA GLU A 35 4.40 21.15 -12.00
C GLU A 35 4.02 22.06 -10.82
N ARG A 36 3.21 21.55 -9.89
CA ARG A 36 2.74 22.32 -8.73
C ARG A 36 3.87 22.65 -7.74
N TYR A 37 4.79 21.72 -7.51
CA TYR A 37 5.95 21.95 -6.65
C TYR A 37 6.97 22.90 -7.30
N LEU A 38 7.15 22.81 -8.62
CA LEU A 38 7.97 23.76 -9.39
C LEU A 38 7.41 25.19 -9.33
N GLN A 39 6.10 25.37 -9.47
CA GLN A 39 5.44 26.68 -9.30
C GLN A 39 5.70 27.29 -7.92
N ARG A 40 5.79 26.46 -6.88
CA ARG A 40 6.09 26.88 -5.50
C ARG A 40 7.57 27.06 -5.21
N SER A 41 8.44 26.94 -6.23
CA SER A 41 9.91 27.02 -6.11
C SER A 41 10.50 26.05 -5.08
N ARG A 42 9.86 24.88 -4.88
CA ARG A 42 10.31 23.82 -3.97
C ARG A 42 11.26 22.86 -4.68
N GLU A 43 12.09 22.19 -3.89
CA GLU A 43 12.98 21.15 -4.40
C GLU A 43 12.23 19.84 -4.62
N ILE A 44 12.61 19.14 -5.70
CA ILE A 44 12.06 17.85 -6.09
C ILE A 44 13.22 16.87 -6.22
N HIS A 45 13.11 15.71 -5.58
CA HIS A 45 14.04 14.60 -5.73
C HIS A 45 13.33 13.44 -6.42
N LEU A 46 13.87 13.01 -7.56
CA LEU A 46 13.33 11.92 -8.36
C LEU A 46 14.32 10.75 -8.33
N PHE A 47 13.94 9.67 -7.66
CA PHE A 47 14.67 8.41 -7.69
C PHE A 47 14.20 7.59 -8.88
N CYS A 48 15.14 7.29 -9.75
CA CYS A 48 14.90 6.62 -11.02
C CYS A 48 15.41 5.17 -10.89
N PHE A 49 14.56 4.22 -10.54
CA PHE A 49 14.87 2.79 -10.39
C PHE A 49 14.54 2.00 -11.67
N GLU A 50 13.51 2.41 -12.41
CA GLU A 50 13.00 1.66 -13.57
C GLU A 50 13.23 2.41 -14.89
N SER A 51 13.16 3.74 -14.86
CA SER A 51 13.36 4.57 -16.04
C SER A 51 14.68 5.33 -15.98
N SER A 52 15.28 5.63 -17.13
CA SER A 52 16.46 6.52 -17.16
C SER A 52 16.07 7.96 -16.79
N PRO A 53 16.99 8.74 -16.19
CA PRO A 53 16.75 10.15 -15.89
C PRO A 53 16.36 10.98 -17.12
N GLU A 54 16.94 10.66 -18.29
CA GLU A 54 16.62 11.33 -19.55
C GLU A 54 15.19 11.04 -20.01
N HIS A 55 14.73 9.80 -19.86
CA HIS A 55 13.35 9.43 -20.17
C HIS A 55 12.36 10.21 -19.30
N LEU A 56 12.59 10.24 -17.99
CA LEU A 56 11.71 10.95 -17.04
C LEU A 56 11.76 12.47 -17.24
N ARG A 57 12.93 13.03 -17.57
CA ARG A 57 13.07 14.44 -17.92
C ARG A 57 12.20 14.81 -19.12
N ASN A 58 12.21 13.98 -20.17
CA ASN A 58 11.40 14.19 -21.36
C ASN A 58 9.91 13.98 -21.07
N LEU A 59 9.56 12.93 -20.33
CA LEU A 59 8.18 12.61 -19.97
C LEU A 59 7.48 13.74 -19.22
N PHE A 60 8.19 14.36 -18.27
CA PHE A 60 7.65 15.44 -17.44
C PHE A 60 8.01 16.85 -17.97
N SER A 61 8.63 16.94 -19.15
CA SER A 61 9.06 18.21 -19.75
C SER A 61 9.89 19.11 -18.81
N ILE A 62 10.76 18.48 -18.00
CA ILE A 62 11.54 19.16 -16.96
C ILE A 62 12.73 19.89 -17.58
N ARG A 63 12.85 21.20 -17.32
CA ARG A 63 13.90 22.06 -17.84
C ARG A 63 15.19 21.91 -17.03
N SER A 64 16.33 22.27 -17.62
CA SER A 64 17.63 22.16 -16.96
C SER A 64 17.80 23.09 -15.76
N HIS A 65 17.01 24.17 -15.68
CA HIS A 65 17.06 25.17 -14.60
C HIS A 65 16.08 24.90 -13.47
N ASP A 66 15.24 23.85 -13.62
CA ASP A 66 14.25 23.50 -12.61
C ASP A 66 14.98 22.90 -11.39
N ARG A 67 14.43 23.10 -10.19
CA ARG A 67 14.98 22.58 -8.93
C ARG A 67 14.67 21.09 -8.75
N VAL A 68 14.99 20.29 -9.76
CA VAL A 68 14.77 18.85 -9.80
C VAL A 68 16.11 18.13 -9.80
N HIS A 69 16.30 17.31 -8.77
CA HIS A 69 17.46 16.44 -8.62
C HIS A 69 17.08 15.03 -9.02
N PHE A 70 17.68 14.54 -10.10
CA PHE A 70 17.55 13.15 -10.52
C PHE A 70 18.62 12.31 -9.83
N HIS A 71 18.19 11.23 -9.18
CA HIS A 71 19.06 10.21 -8.61
C HIS A 71 18.95 8.97 -9.49
N ASP A 72 19.99 8.72 -10.27
CA ASP A 72 20.04 7.59 -11.19
C ASP A 72 20.36 6.30 -10.44
N VAL A 73 19.31 5.58 -10.03
CA VAL A 73 19.43 4.26 -9.41
C VAL A 73 19.34 3.15 -10.46
N PHE A 74 18.74 3.45 -11.62
CA PHE A 74 18.57 2.57 -12.76
C PHE A 74 19.91 2.09 -13.31
N SER A 75 20.86 3.01 -13.50
CA SER A 75 22.22 2.67 -13.93
C SER A 75 23.03 2.00 -12.81
N GLU A 76 22.83 2.40 -11.54
CA GLU A 76 23.61 1.94 -10.39
C GLU A 76 23.21 0.53 -9.89
N CYS A 77 21.93 0.17 -9.91
CA CYS A 77 21.44 -1.13 -9.40
C CYS A 77 21.71 -2.31 -10.35
N GLY A 78 22.49 -2.08 -11.40
CA GLY A 78 22.87 -3.09 -12.37
C GLY A 78 22.17 -2.85 -13.68
N GLY A 79 22.53 -1.75 -14.36
CA GLY A 79 22.47 -1.75 -15.82
C GLY A 79 22.95 -3.12 -16.31
N TRP A 80 22.23 -3.70 -17.26
CA TRP A 80 22.39 -5.06 -17.84
C TRP A 80 23.79 -5.33 -18.44
N THR A 81 24.81 -4.59 -18.01
CA THR A 81 26.13 -4.36 -18.56
C THR A 81 27.26 -4.56 -17.53
N VAL A 82 26.99 -4.93 -16.27
CA VAL A 82 28.07 -5.27 -15.33
C VAL A 82 28.38 -6.76 -15.41
N ASP A 83 29.58 -7.09 -15.88
CA ASP A 83 30.15 -8.45 -15.89
C ASP A 83 29.88 -9.17 -14.55
N GLU A 84 29.25 -10.34 -14.61
CA GLU A 84 28.80 -11.17 -13.48
C GLU A 84 29.94 -11.69 -12.57
N THR A 85 31.19 -11.30 -12.82
CA THR A 85 32.38 -11.98 -12.28
C THR A 85 32.80 -11.54 -10.89
N ASP A 86 32.22 -10.46 -10.32
CA ASP A 86 32.60 -10.00 -8.97
C ASP A 86 31.40 -9.49 -8.14
N PRO A 87 30.78 -10.35 -7.29
CA PRO A 87 29.67 -9.97 -6.43
C PRO A 87 30.01 -8.90 -5.39
N LYS A 88 31.30 -8.56 -5.21
CA LYS A 88 31.76 -7.48 -4.32
C LYS A 88 31.75 -6.09 -4.97
N LYS A 89 31.51 -6.00 -6.28
CA LYS A 89 31.50 -4.74 -7.04
C LYS A 89 30.13 -4.19 -7.41
N LYS A 90 29.02 -4.85 -7.06
CA LYS A 90 27.70 -4.22 -7.23
C LYS A 90 27.66 -2.97 -6.34
N PRO A 91 27.62 -1.74 -6.90
CA PRO A 91 27.47 -0.54 -6.08
C PRO A 91 26.06 -0.60 -5.48
N ARG A 92 25.95 -1.15 -4.28
CA ARG A 92 24.69 -1.12 -3.55
C ARG A 92 24.44 0.32 -3.16
N PHE A 93 23.42 0.92 -3.76
CA PHE A 93 22.95 2.26 -3.47
C PHE A 93 22.90 2.49 -1.95
N THR A 94 23.69 3.43 -1.41
CA THR A 94 24.06 3.43 0.03
C THR A 94 22.94 3.93 0.95
N SER A 95 22.22 5.00 0.58
CA SER A 95 21.06 5.52 1.32
C SER A 95 20.35 6.63 0.52
N LEU A 96 19.01 6.57 0.41
CA LEU A 96 18.23 7.57 -0.35
C LEU A 96 18.38 8.96 0.24
N LYS A 97 18.36 9.05 1.58
CA LYS A 97 18.49 10.31 2.32
C LYS A 97 19.84 10.98 2.09
N GLN A 98 20.93 10.21 2.09
CA GLN A 98 22.26 10.77 1.84
C GLN A 98 22.38 11.34 0.43
N SER A 99 21.79 10.68 -0.57
CA SER A 99 21.75 11.21 -1.94
C SER A 99 20.96 12.52 -2.02
N CYS A 100 19.80 12.62 -1.34
CA CYS A 100 19.06 13.88 -1.24
C CYS A 100 19.90 14.99 -0.58
N ILE A 101 20.57 14.71 0.53
CA ILE A 101 21.40 15.70 1.26
C ILE A 101 22.56 16.19 0.40
N LYS A 102 23.27 15.27 -0.29
CA LYS A 102 24.36 15.62 -1.19
C LYS A 102 23.88 16.51 -2.35
N ALA A 103 22.68 16.27 -2.85
CA ALA A 103 22.13 17.02 -3.98
C ALA A 103 21.56 18.40 -3.57
N SER A 104 20.94 18.51 -2.39
CA SER A 104 20.29 19.73 -1.90
C SER A 104 21.30 20.77 -1.39
N GLY A 105 22.49 20.35 -0.94
CA GLY A 105 23.64 21.23 -0.69
C GLY A 105 23.50 22.27 0.44
N LYS A 106 22.29 22.53 0.98
CA LYS A 106 21.98 23.41 2.12
C LYS A 106 20.68 22.97 2.82
N GLU A 107 20.47 23.51 4.03
CA GLU A 107 19.21 23.39 4.79
C GLU A 107 18.04 23.93 3.96
N ASN A 108 17.22 23.03 3.43
CA ASN A 108 16.01 23.43 2.75
C ASN A 108 14.84 23.41 3.74
N THR A 109 14.45 24.60 4.20
CA THR A 109 13.32 24.80 5.13
C THR A 109 11.97 24.75 4.42
N GLY A 110 11.95 24.88 3.10
CA GLY A 110 10.75 24.75 2.27
C GLY A 110 10.60 23.32 1.81
N GLY A 111 9.78 22.52 2.53
CA GLY A 111 9.74 21.06 2.37
C GLY A 111 9.72 20.54 0.93
N SER A 112 10.41 19.42 0.72
CA SER A 112 10.70 18.85 -0.61
C SER A 112 9.69 17.79 -1.04
N LEU A 113 9.54 17.61 -2.35
CA LEU A 113 8.82 16.48 -2.95
C LEU A 113 9.81 15.38 -3.27
N ILE A 114 9.56 14.17 -2.78
CA ILE A 114 10.36 13.00 -3.10
C ILE A 114 9.49 12.03 -3.90
N ILE A 115 9.95 11.64 -5.08
CA ILE A 115 9.27 10.68 -5.95
C ILE A 115 10.18 9.49 -6.16
N ILE A 116 9.65 8.29 -5.95
CA ILE A 116 10.26 7.01 -6.30
C ILE A 116 9.44 6.42 -7.45
N ASP A 117 10.05 6.33 -8.62
CA ASP A 117 9.39 5.87 -9.86
C ASP A 117 8.94 4.40 -9.82
N SER A 118 9.62 3.54 -9.06
CA SER A 118 9.31 2.12 -8.94
C SER A 118 9.76 1.54 -7.59
N LEU A 119 8.85 1.54 -6.62
CA LEU A 119 9.00 0.82 -5.35
C LEU A 119 9.02 -0.70 -5.55
N SER A 120 8.33 -1.21 -6.59
CA SER A 120 8.35 -2.64 -6.91
C SER A 120 9.76 -3.13 -7.20
N TYR A 121 10.53 -2.36 -7.99
CA TYR A 121 11.94 -2.69 -8.23
C TYR A 121 12.77 -2.61 -6.94
N PHE A 122 12.54 -1.59 -6.11
CA PHE A 122 13.25 -1.45 -4.84
C PHE A 122 12.97 -2.63 -3.89
N LEU A 123 11.70 -3.03 -3.75
CA LEU A 123 11.26 -4.21 -2.99
C LEU A 123 11.79 -5.54 -3.55
N MET A 124 12.04 -5.61 -4.85
CA MET A 124 12.66 -6.77 -5.50
C MET A 124 14.16 -6.85 -5.23
N SER A 125 14.85 -5.71 -5.33
CA SER A 125 16.30 -5.65 -5.20
C SER A 125 16.81 -5.80 -3.76
N ASP A 126 16.01 -5.42 -2.77
CA ASP A 126 16.44 -5.31 -1.37
C ASP A 126 15.50 -6.03 -0.36
N SER A 127 16.01 -6.20 0.87
CA SER A 127 15.20 -6.72 1.98
C SER A 127 14.16 -5.70 2.44
N LEU A 128 13.03 -6.18 2.97
CA LEU A 128 11.96 -5.30 3.45
C LEU A 128 12.47 -4.33 4.53
N GLN A 129 13.31 -4.81 5.45
CA GLN A 129 13.89 -3.99 6.51
C GLN A 129 14.66 -2.81 5.95
N ARG A 130 15.42 -3.03 4.88
CA ARG A 130 16.22 -1.98 4.23
C ARG A 130 15.35 -0.97 3.52
N VAL A 131 14.30 -1.43 2.82
CA VAL A 131 13.34 -0.55 2.15
C VAL A 131 12.60 0.30 3.18
N THR A 132 12.03 -0.32 4.21
CA THR A 132 11.37 0.34 5.34
C THR A 132 12.28 1.36 6.00
N TRP A 133 13.51 0.99 6.31
CA TRP A 133 14.50 1.90 6.90
C TRP A 133 14.75 3.11 6.01
N ASN A 134 14.91 2.92 4.69
CA ASN A 134 15.10 4.03 3.77
C ASN A 134 13.86 4.92 3.66
N LEU A 135 12.66 4.36 3.55
CA LEU A 135 11.41 5.12 3.50
C LEU A 135 11.20 5.91 4.79
N GLN A 136 11.37 5.28 5.94
CA GLN A 136 11.22 5.94 7.24
C GLN A 136 12.26 7.04 7.42
N ASN A 137 13.49 6.83 6.96
CA ASN A 137 14.53 7.84 7.02
C ASN A 137 14.26 9.04 6.12
N LEU A 138 13.62 8.82 4.97
CA LEU A 138 13.16 9.91 4.13
C LEU A 138 12.06 10.69 4.86
N LEU A 139 11.04 10.01 5.39
CA LEU A 139 9.92 10.62 6.11
C LEU A 139 10.33 11.34 7.40
N THR A 140 11.38 10.86 8.08
CA THR A 140 11.84 11.43 9.34
C THR A 140 12.76 12.61 9.07
N SER A 141 12.45 13.76 9.68
CA SER A 141 13.23 15.00 9.58
C SER A 141 14.66 14.87 10.13
N CYS A 142 14.89 13.97 11.09
CA CYS A 142 16.18 13.81 11.76
C CYS A 142 16.97 12.58 11.23
N PHE A 143 18.29 12.71 11.13
CA PHE A 143 19.21 11.56 11.00
C PHE A 143 20.33 11.77 12.00
N PHE A 144 20.39 10.92 13.03
CA PHE A 144 21.52 10.90 13.96
C PHE A 144 22.57 9.96 13.38
N LYS A 145 23.71 10.53 12.99
CA LYS A 145 24.85 9.73 12.52
C LYS A 145 25.72 9.26 13.70
N ASP A 146 25.72 10.03 14.79
CA ASP A 146 26.24 9.78 16.15
C ASP A 146 25.65 10.84 17.10
N GLU A 147 25.74 10.65 18.43
CA GLU A 147 25.18 11.52 19.49
C GLU A 147 25.50 13.03 19.37
N THR A 148 26.46 13.41 18.52
CA THR A 148 26.99 14.78 18.46
C THR A 148 26.97 15.43 17.06
N SER A 149 26.49 14.75 16.01
CA SER A 149 26.40 15.36 14.67
C SER A 149 25.03 15.17 14.01
N ALA A 150 24.23 16.23 14.04
CA ALA A 150 23.00 16.35 13.26
C ALA A 150 23.36 16.73 11.82
N LEU A 151 22.99 15.88 10.86
CA LEU A 151 22.99 16.26 9.44
C LEU A 151 21.80 17.20 9.16
N PRO A 152 21.89 18.07 8.12
CA PRO A 152 20.82 18.98 7.77
C PRO A 152 19.50 18.25 7.56
N ILE A 153 18.44 18.86 8.10
CA ILE A 153 17.10 18.32 8.17
C ILE A 153 16.48 18.37 6.77
N LEU A 154 16.44 17.23 6.09
CA LEU A 154 15.55 17.06 4.93
C LEU A 154 14.14 16.88 5.48
N ASN A 155 13.30 17.91 5.34
CA ASN A 155 11.87 17.82 5.66
C ASN A 155 11.10 17.56 4.36
N PRO A 156 10.89 16.30 3.92
CA PRO A 156 9.97 16.11 2.81
C PRO A 156 8.58 16.55 3.23
N SER A 157 7.95 17.37 2.38
CA SER A 157 6.53 17.65 2.56
C SER A 157 5.67 16.52 2.01
N LEU A 158 6.19 15.72 1.08
CA LEU A 158 5.48 14.60 0.49
C LEU A 158 6.46 13.59 -0.13
N LEU A 159 6.30 12.32 0.24
CA LEU A 159 6.92 11.16 -0.40
C LEU A 159 5.87 10.46 -1.27
N VAL A 160 6.18 10.26 -2.54
CA VAL A 160 5.35 9.52 -3.49
C VAL A 160 6.13 8.31 -3.97
N GLY A 161 5.57 7.12 -3.83
CA GLY A 161 6.14 5.90 -4.37
C GLY A 161 5.15 5.20 -5.31
N VAL A 162 5.64 4.68 -6.43
CA VAL A 162 4.82 3.96 -7.41
C VAL A 162 5.10 2.45 -7.29
N SER A 163 4.06 1.64 -7.20
CA SER A 163 4.15 0.16 -7.19
C SER A 163 3.29 -0.40 -8.32
N TYR A 164 3.80 -1.36 -9.06
CA TYR A 164 3.09 -2.02 -10.15
C TYR A 164 2.35 -3.26 -9.68
N ARG A 165 1.08 -3.39 -10.03
CA ARG A 165 0.27 -4.58 -9.75
C ARG A 165 0.77 -5.77 -10.57
N GLY A 166 0.73 -6.96 -9.97
CA GLY A 166 1.04 -8.22 -10.67
C GLY A 166 2.45 -8.75 -10.43
N THR A 167 3.16 -8.27 -9.41
CA THR A 167 4.43 -8.85 -8.99
C THR A 167 4.25 -10.21 -8.30
N LEU A 168 5.30 -11.04 -8.26
CA LEU A 168 5.35 -12.39 -7.66
C LEU A 168 4.75 -12.46 -6.23
N GLU A 169 4.27 -13.62 -5.78
CA GLU A 169 3.63 -13.80 -4.45
C GLU A 169 4.46 -13.27 -3.26
N GLU A 170 5.79 -13.42 -3.31
CA GLU A 170 6.70 -12.87 -2.28
C GLU A 170 6.68 -11.34 -2.23
N GLN A 171 6.44 -10.68 -3.37
CA GLN A 171 6.29 -9.23 -3.46
C GLN A 171 4.98 -8.78 -2.84
N SER A 172 3.89 -9.54 -3.03
CA SER A 172 2.57 -9.22 -2.46
C SER A 172 2.61 -9.02 -0.94
N ARG A 173 3.43 -9.79 -0.21
CA ARG A 173 3.61 -9.61 1.25
C ARG A 173 4.35 -8.31 1.58
N LYS A 174 5.41 -7.99 0.85
CA LYS A 174 6.18 -6.76 1.03
C LYS A 174 5.34 -5.52 0.66
N GLU A 175 4.59 -5.60 -0.43
CA GLU A 175 3.68 -4.55 -0.88
C GLU A 175 2.58 -4.27 0.14
N SER A 176 1.94 -5.31 0.69
CA SER A 176 0.93 -5.17 1.74
C SER A 176 1.46 -4.43 2.96
N TRP A 177 2.72 -4.67 3.34
CA TRP A 177 3.37 -3.91 4.41
C TRP A 177 3.51 -2.43 4.02
N ILE A 178 3.93 -2.10 2.79
CA ILE A 178 4.05 -0.69 2.35
C ILE A 178 2.68 0.00 2.32
N GLU A 179 1.64 -0.67 1.83
CA GLU A 179 0.26 -0.16 1.83
C GLU A 179 -0.22 0.18 3.26
N SER A 180 0.10 -0.69 4.22
CA SER A 180 -0.23 -0.47 5.62
C SER A 180 0.52 0.73 6.24
N ASN A 181 1.66 1.13 5.68
CA ASN A 181 2.43 2.29 6.15
C ASN A 181 2.13 3.59 5.37
N ALA A 182 1.48 3.51 4.21
CA ALA A 182 1.08 4.68 3.45
C ALA A 182 -0.08 5.43 4.12
N ASP A 183 0.00 6.76 4.15
CA ASP A 183 -1.11 7.62 4.59
C ASP A 183 -2.22 7.61 3.54
N THR A 184 -1.85 7.51 2.27
CA THR A 184 -2.77 7.47 1.15
C THR A 184 -2.34 6.42 0.14
N VAL A 185 -3.26 5.55 -0.25
CA VAL A 185 -3.07 4.58 -1.33
C VAL A 185 -3.98 4.96 -2.49
N ILE A 186 -3.40 5.22 -3.65
CA ILE A 186 -4.11 5.54 -4.90
C ILE A 186 -4.02 4.33 -5.81
N ASN A 187 -5.13 3.65 -5.97
CA ASN A 187 -5.28 2.48 -6.82
C ASN A 187 -5.78 2.90 -8.21
N VAL A 188 -4.93 2.79 -9.24
CA VAL A 188 -5.35 3.03 -10.62
C VAL A 188 -6.05 1.77 -11.14
N LEU A 189 -7.35 1.88 -11.46
CA LEU A 189 -8.22 0.74 -11.78
C LEU A 189 -8.36 0.48 -13.28
N GLN A 190 -8.44 1.54 -14.08
CA GLN A 190 -8.59 1.43 -15.52
C GLN A 190 -8.04 2.68 -16.20
N ASN A 191 -7.40 2.45 -17.35
CA ASN A 191 -6.88 3.50 -18.20
C ASN A 191 -7.70 3.59 -19.50
N SER A 192 -8.54 4.61 -19.58
CA SER A 192 -9.03 5.16 -20.85
C SER A 192 -8.37 6.54 -21.03
N LYS A 193 -8.84 7.41 -21.93
CA LYS A 193 -8.39 8.83 -21.91
C LYS A 193 -8.53 9.46 -20.50
N ASP A 194 -9.44 8.91 -19.71
CA ASP A 194 -9.67 9.26 -18.31
C ASP A 194 -9.19 8.12 -17.40
N LEU A 195 -8.55 8.50 -16.28
CA LEU A 195 -8.05 7.60 -15.24
C LEU A 195 -9.13 7.38 -14.17
N PHE A 196 -9.47 6.12 -13.90
CA PHE A 196 -10.33 5.76 -12.78
C PHE A 196 -9.50 5.32 -11.58
N LEU A 197 -9.69 5.99 -10.45
CA LEU A 197 -8.89 5.85 -9.25
C LEU A 197 -9.78 5.42 -8.07
N LYS A 198 -9.30 4.46 -7.29
CA LYS A 198 -9.78 4.24 -5.91
C LYS A 198 -8.76 4.83 -4.95
N VAL A 199 -9.18 5.80 -4.16
CA VAL A 199 -8.34 6.48 -3.17
C VAL A 199 -8.70 5.99 -1.79
N GLU A 200 -7.71 5.52 -1.05
CA GLU A 200 -7.83 5.11 0.34
C GLU A 200 -6.92 6.00 1.19
N HIS A 201 -7.48 6.81 2.07
CA HIS A 201 -6.73 7.78 2.87
C HIS A 201 -6.99 7.57 4.37
N LYS A 202 -5.91 7.44 5.14
CA LYS A 202 -5.94 7.34 6.60
C LYS A 202 -6.03 8.74 7.18
N LYS A 203 -7.18 9.05 7.79
CA LYS A 203 -7.39 10.29 8.51
C LYS A 203 -6.60 10.27 9.83
N GLY A 204 -6.29 11.46 10.36
CA GLY A 204 -5.56 11.58 11.64
C GLY A 204 -6.28 11.00 12.87
N ASN A 205 -7.58 10.69 12.77
CA ASN A 205 -8.35 10.00 13.81
C ASN A 205 -8.35 8.46 13.66
N GLY A 206 -7.53 7.91 12.76
CA GLY A 206 -7.50 6.47 12.44
C GLY A 206 -8.60 6.01 11.49
N GLY A 207 -9.54 6.88 11.11
CA GLY A 207 -10.60 6.53 10.16
C GLY A 207 -10.08 6.38 8.73
N LEU A 208 -10.57 5.39 8.00
CA LEU A 208 -10.26 5.20 6.59
C LEU A 208 -11.29 5.91 5.71
N LEU A 209 -10.84 6.81 4.84
CA LEU A 209 -11.63 7.42 3.78
C LEU A 209 -11.42 6.62 2.50
N VAL A 210 -12.47 6.06 1.93
CA VAL A 210 -12.44 5.44 0.60
C VAL A 210 -13.26 6.30 -0.36
N LYS A 211 -12.68 6.66 -1.51
CA LYS A 211 -13.33 7.43 -2.57
C LYS A 211 -12.99 6.85 -3.93
N PHE A 212 -13.92 6.94 -4.86
CA PHE A 212 -13.68 6.62 -6.27
C PHE A 212 -13.70 7.92 -7.05
N GLU A 213 -12.63 8.21 -7.78
CA GLU A 213 -12.50 9.44 -8.55
C GLU A 213 -12.08 9.14 -9.98
N LYS A 214 -12.73 9.81 -10.93
CA LYS A 214 -12.31 9.87 -12.32
C LYS A 214 -11.46 11.12 -12.50
N VAL A 215 -10.29 10.99 -13.12
CA VAL A 215 -9.29 12.05 -13.28
C VAL A 215 -8.86 12.15 -14.73
N TRP A 216 -8.84 13.37 -15.28
CA TRP A 216 -8.38 13.64 -16.64
C TRP A 216 -7.74 15.02 -16.75
N ALA A 217 -6.94 15.23 -17.79
CA ALA A 217 -6.44 16.55 -18.15
C ALA A 217 -7.37 17.19 -19.19
N ASP A 218 -7.69 18.46 -19.05
CA ASP A 218 -8.36 19.20 -20.11
C ASP A 218 -7.39 19.60 -21.24
N GLU A 219 -7.91 20.24 -22.29
CA GLU A 219 -7.14 20.70 -23.46
C GLU A 219 -6.01 21.68 -23.08
N ASN A 220 -6.12 22.35 -21.94
CA ASN A 220 -5.10 23.26 -21.40
C ASN A 220 -4.13 22.55 -20.43
N GLY A 221 -4.27 21.23 -20.25
CA GLY A 221 -3.49 20.43 -19.32
C GLY A 221 -3.90 20.62 -17.85
N ILE A 222 -5.05 21.23 -17.55
CA ILE A 222 -5.51 21.40 -16.17
C ILE A 222 -6.14 20.09 -15.69
N LEU A 223 -5.74 19.65 -14.49
CA LEU A 223 -6.28 18.46 -13.87
C LEU A 223 -7.74 18.68 -13.45
N LYS A 224 -8.65 17.87 -13.99
CA LYS A 224 -10.05 17.81 -13.59
C LYS A 224 -10.33 16.45 -12.95
N ASN A 225 -11.21 16.46 -11.96
CA ASN A 225 -11.65 15.24 -11.32
C ASN A 225 -13.13 15.28 -10.94
N GLU A 226 -13.74 14.10 -10.94
CA GLU A 226 -15.14 13.86 -10.62
C GLU A 226 -15.25 12.65 -9.68
N GLU A 227 -16.10 12.75 -8.66
CA GLU A 227 -16.37 11.65 -7.72
C GLU A 227 -17.34 10.69 -8.39
N CYS A 228 -16.93 9.44 -8.46
CA CYS A 228 -17.74 8.35 -8.99
C CYS A 228 -18.40 7.60 -7.84
N GLY A 229 -19.64 7.16 -8.03
CA GLY A 229 -20.22 6.12 -7.17
C GLY A 229 -19.40 4.83 -7.29
N GLU A 230 -19.47 3.97 -6.27
CA GLU A 230 -18.69 2.72 -6.13
C GLU A 230 -18.83 1.72 -7.31
N HIS A 231 -19.70 2.01 -8.28
CA HIS A 231 -20.05 1.13 -9.41
C HIS A 231 -19.47 1.55 -10.78
N ALA A 232 -18.56 2.51 -10.87
CA ALA A 232 -18.06 2.99 -12.17
C ALA A 232 -17.10 2.03 -12.90
N SER A 233 -16.74 0.89 -12.31
CA SER A 233 -15.88 -0.14 -12.93
C SER A 233 -16.62 -1.47 -13.13
N SER A 234 -17.71 -1.47 -13.89
CA SER A 234 -18.22 -2.67 -14.55
C SER A 234 -18.61 -2.35 -15.98
N GLY A 235 -17.59 -2.30 -16.85
CA GLY A 235 -17.78 -2.29 -18.29
C GLY A 235 -17.91 -3.71 -18.83
N HIS A 236 -18.94 -4.47 -18.41
CA HIS A 236 -19.51 -5.61 -19.14
C HIS A 236 -21.02 -5.60 -18.88
N LYS A 237 -21.83 -5.28 -19.90
CA LYS A 237 -23.23 -5.67 -19.92
C LYS A 237 -23.29 -7.19 -20.09
N PRO A 238 -23.98 -7.91 -19.18
CA PRO A 238 -24.91 -8.92 -19.63
C PRO A 238 -26.32 -8.42 -19.39
N SER A 239 -27.14 -8.69 -20.39
CA SER A 239 -28.59 -8.59 -20.41
C SER A 239 -29.27 -9.13 -19.15
N ASN A 240 -30.30 -8.40 -18.72
CA ASN A 240 -31.49 -8.85 -17.99
C ASN A 240 -31.39 -10.18 -17.26
N GLU A 241 -31.37 -10.14 -15.92
CA GLU A 241 -32.35 -10.86 -15.10
C GLU A 241 -32.22 -10.46 -13.62
N SER A 242 -33.35 -10.02 -13.06
CA SER A 242 -33.80 -10.30 -11.69
C SER A 242 -33.08 -9.62 -10.52
N GLU A 243 -33.78 -8.62 -9.97
CA GLU A 243 -33.91 -8.32 -8.54
C GLU A 243 -33.25 -9.34 -7.60
N ASN A 244 -32.06 -9.02 -7.10
CA ASN A 244 -31.54 -9.59 -5.85
C ASN A 244 -30.68 -8.52 -5.18
N LEU A 245 -31.24 -7.87 -4.17
CA LEU A 245 -30.55 -6.93 -3.28
C LEU A 245 -29.39 -7.63 -2.54
N PRO A 246 -28.34 -6.89 -2.15
CA PRO A 246 -27.10 -7.43 -1.57
C PRO A 246 -27.23 -7.75 -0.07
N ASP A 247 -28.38 -8.30 0.36
CA ASP A 247 -28.57 -8.81 1.73
C ASP A 247 -28.23 -10.31 1.85
N ASN A 248 -27.84 -10.95 0.74
CA ASN A 248 -27.66 -12.41 0.65
C ASN A 248 -26.19 -12.87 0.55
N LEU A 249 -25.23 -11.97 0.84
CA LEU A 249 -23.79 -12.29 0.90
C LEU A 249 -23.24 -12.26 2.33
N THR A 250 -24.08 -12.56 3.33
CA THR A 250 -23.57 -12.97 4.63
C THR A 250 -23.30 -14.46 4.59
N THR A 251 -22.03 -14.85 4.67
CA THR A 251 -21.56 -16.25 4.73
C THR A 251 -22.04 -17.00 5.98
N PHE A 252 -22.74 -16.33 6.89
CA PHE A 252 -23.36 -16.91 8.08
C PHE A 252 -24.76 -16.34 8.27
N LYS A 253 -25.76 -17.06 7.78
CA LYS A 253 -27.17 -16.80 8.08
C LYS A 253 -27.46 -17.35 9.48
N LEU A 254 -27.38 -16.48 10.49
CA LEU A 254 -27.58 -16.84 11.90
C LEU A 254 -29.05 -17.15 12.23
N ASP A 255 -29.99 -16.57 11.49
CA ASP A 255 -31.42 -16.78 11.69
C ASP A 255 -32.02 -17.67 10.59
N LEU A 256 -32.61 -18.80 11.00
CA LEU A 256 -33.38 -19.69 10.14
C LEU A 256 -34.79 -19.14 9.93
N ARG A 257 -35.27 -19.16 8.69
CA ARG A 257 -36.67 -18.87 8.37
C ARG A 257 -37.58 -19.96 8.95
N GLU A 258 -38.86 -19.66 9.16
CA GLU A 258 -39.79 -20.63 9.76
C GLU A 258 -39.89 -21.94 8.96
N GLU A 259 -39.81 -21.85 7.63
CA GLU A 259 -39.77 -22.99 6.73
C GLU A 259 -38.53 -23.87 6.94
N GLU A 260 -37.36 -23.25 7.15
CA GLU A 260 -36.09 -23.96 7.41
C GLU A 260 -36.09 -24.59 8.82
N LYS A 261 -36.71 -23.92 9.80
CA LYS A 261 -36.91 -24.47 11.15
C LYS A 261 -37.80 -25.72 11.12
N LEU A 262 -38.88 -25.69 10.35
CA LEU A 262 -39.76 -26.84 10.14
C LEU A 262 -39.01 -27.98 9.45
N ALA A 263 -38.27 -27.70 8.38
CA ALA A 263 -37.47 -28.70 7.68
C ALA A 263 -36.41 -29.34 8.59
N ARG A 264 -35.72 -28.55 9.41
CA ARG A 264 -34.76 -29.05 10.41
C ARG A 264 -35.44 -29.95 11.45
N SER A 265 -36.64 -29.60 11.89
CA SER A 265 -37.40 -30.40 12.89
C SER A 265 -37.89 -31.75 12.33
N GLN A 266 -38.13 -31.84 11.02
CA GLN A 266 -38.59 -33.05 10.34
C GLN A 266 -37.43 -33.96 9.91
N LEU A 267 -36.19 -33.47 9.97
CA LEU A 267 -35.01 -34.22 9.55
C LEU A 267 -34.71 -35.33 10.58
N LYS A 268 -35.00 -36.58 10.22
CA LYS A 268 -34.69 -37.75 11.05
C LYS A 268 -33.19 -38.04 10.98
N LEU A 269 -32.46 -37.74 12.05
CA LEU A 269 -31.02 -37.98 12.13
C LEU A 269 -30.74 -39.50 12.15
N PRO A 270 -29.84 -40.02 11.29
CA PRO A 270 -29.59 -41.47 11.16
C PRO A 270 -29.11 -42.17 12.45
N PHE A 271 -28.54 -41.42 13.40
CA PHE A 271 -27.91 -41.94 14.61
C PHE A 271 -28.66 -41.62 15.90
N LEU A 272 -29.83 -40.98 15.83
CA LEU A 272 -30.72 -40.88 16.98
C LEU A 272 -31.50 -42.20 17.09
N LYS A 273 -31.17 -43.04 18.07
CA LYS A 273 -31.97 -44.23 18.38
C LYS A 273 -33.39 -43.82 18.72
N ASN A 274 -34.38 -44.40 18.03
CA ASN A 274 -35.79 -44.17 18.32
C ASN A 274 -36.07 -44.63 19.76
N GLU A 275 -36.87 -43.86 20.52
CA GLU A 275 -37.17 -44.19 21.93
C GLU A 275 -37.96 -45.50 22.12
N GLU A 276 -38.44 -46.09 21.03
CA GLU A 276 -39.16 -47.37 21.01
C GLU A 276 -38.24 -48.61 21.08
N GLU A 277 -36.91 -48.45 20.93
CA GLU A 277 -35.92 -49.53 21.08
C GLU A 277 -35.19 -49.50 22.44
N LYS A 278 -35.84 -49.01 23.49
CA LYS A 278 -35.34 -49.17 24.88
C LYS A 278 -35.62 -50.58 25.38
N GLN A 279 -34.83 -51.57 24.93
CA GLN A 279 -34.56 -52.73 25.78
C GLN A 279 -33.57 -52.32 26.89
N PRO A 280 -33.73 -52.80 28.13
CA PRO A 280 -32.95 -52.31 29.27
C PRO A 280 -31.53 -52.91 29.23
N GLN A 281 -30.61 -52.25 28.54
CA GLN A 281 -29.19 -52.58 28.60
C GLN A 281 -28.38 -51.32 28.90
N GLN A 282 -27.92 -51.27 30.16
CA GLN A 282 -26.80 -50.52 30.72
C GLN A 282 -26.66 -49.04 30.31
N GLN A 283 -26.90 -48.15 31.29
CA GLN A 283 -26.49 -46.75 31.28
C GLN A 283 -24.99 -46.64 30.93
N SER A 284 -24.69 -46.27 29.69
CA SER A 284 -23.34 -46.02 29.19
C SER A 284 -23.30 -44.63 28.56
N GLY A 285 -23.36 -43.59 29.39
CA GLY A 285 -23.31 -42.21 28.91
C GLY A 285 -23.17 -41.14 30.00
N MET A 286 -22.71 -41.50 31.21
CA MET A 286 -22.28 -40.50 32.18
C MET A 286 -20.77 -40.34 32.05
N ILE A 287 -20.34 -39.21 31.50
CA ILE A 287 -18.93 -38.81 31.51
C ILE A 287 -18.67 -38.25 32.91
N TYR A 288 -17.91 -39.01 33.71
CA TYR A 288 -17.38 -38.51 34.98
C TYR A 288 -16.06 -37.82 34.69
N TYR A 289 -15.96 -36.54 35.05
CA TYR A 289 -14.69 -35.83 35.06
C TYR A 289 -14.01 -36.11 36.40
N THR A 290 -12.90 -36.84 36.39
CA THR A 290 -11.96 -36.91 37.50
C THR A 290 -10.86 -35.90 37.22
N ALA A 291 -10.71 -34.89 38.07
CA ALA A 291 -9.53 -34.04 38.04
C ALA A 291 -8.29 -34.90 38.27
N ASP A 292 -7.28 -34.75 37.42
CA ASP A 292 -5.98 -35.38 37.60
C ASP A 292 -5.20 -34.50 38.59
N ASP A 293 -4.72 -35.07 39.70
CA ASP A 293 -4.01 -34.35 40.76
C ASP A 293 -2.59 -33.90 40.33
N ASN A 294 -2.21 -34.13 39.06
CA ASN A 294 -0.92 -33.74 38.48
C ASN A 294 -1.01 -32.59 37.47
N ASP A 295 -2.16 -31.90 37.36
CA ASP A 295 -2.33 -30.75 36.45
C ASP A 295 -2.13 -29.39 37.17
N ASP A 296 -1.54 -29.42 38.38
CA ASP A 296 -0.92 -28.26 39.06
C ASP A 296 0.56 -28.19 38.64
N ASP A 297 0.82 -27.99 37.35
CA ASP A 297 2.10 -27.44 36.92
C ASP A 297 2.16 -25.98 37.43
N GLU A 298 2.52 -25.81 38.71
CA GLU A 298 2.79 -24.53 39.39
C GLU A 298 4.02 -23.79 38.82
N GLU A 299 4.52 -24.15 37.64
CA GLU A 299 5.64 -23.47 36.99
C GLU A 299 5.08 -22.26 36.22
N ASP A 300 4.88 -21.15 36.95
CA ASP A 300 4.47 -19.88 36.36
C ASP A 300 5.53 -19.45 35.33
N PRO A 301 5.20 -19.36 34.03
CA PRO A 301 6.18 -19.05 32.98
C PRO A 301 6.80 -17.64 33.11
N ASP A 302 6.34 -16.84 34.08
CA ASP A 302 6.88 -15.54 34.44
C ASP A 302 8.01 -15.60 35.50
N ASP A 303 8.27 -16.74 36.16
CA ASP A 303 9.32 -16.88 37.21
C ASP A 303 10.76 -16.83 36.66
N ASP A 304 10.94 -17.00 35.35
CA ASP A 304 12.25 -16.89 34.67
C ASP A 304 12.59 -15.44 34.24
N LEU A 305 11.69 -14.48 34.48
CA LEU A 305 11.79 -13.10 33.96
C LEU A 305 12.51 -12.12 34.90
N GLU A 306 13.59 -12.54 35.55
CA GLU A 306 14.57 -11.61 36.15
C GLU A 306 15.87 -11.53 35.32
N ILE A 307 15.84 -10.74 34.22
CA ILE A 307 17.05 -10.22 33.54
C ILE A 307 16.81 -8.79 33.03
#